data_AF-A0A537JIY3-F1
#
_entry.id   AF-A0A537JIY3-F1
#
_cell.length_a   1.000
_cell.length_b   1.000
_cell.length_c   1.000
_cell.angle_alpha   90.00
_cell.angle_beta   90.00
_cell.angle_gamma   90.00
#
_symmetry.space_group_name_H-M   'P 1'
#
loop_
_entity.id
_entity.type
_entity.pdbx_description
1 polymer ?
#
loop_
_entity_poly.entity_id
_entity_poly.type
_entity_poly.pdbx_seq_one_letter_code
_entity_poly.pdbx_strand_id
1 'polypeptide(L)'
;MLLIALHGKNYYSIGAYPVLFALGAFHLEQFTSQKRRYLRYVFVAIIFLIGVPFVPALLPTASPEKLENYYRTVGFSKTNLTKWEDLNHHPLPQDFSDMLGWEEMAKKMSDAYEKLDSVEKKQTVLFCDNYGQAGAVNFYGKKYHLPEAYSDNASFLYWLPDTSRVVNLVLLTDDEHEMEHPFIKDFSSAIVNDSITNPYARERGDLIITLKGANDAFNQMFREKIARDKAQFLY
;
A
#
# COMPACT_ATOMS: atom_id res chain seq x y z
N MET A 1 -31.08 0.50 -4.57
CA MET A 1 -31.70 -0.64 -3.87
C MET A 1 -30.97 -1.93 -4.16
N LEU A 2 -30.80 -2.36 -5.42
CA LEU A 2 -30.09 -3.60 -5.75
C LEU A 2 -28.63 -3.65 -5.23
N LEU A 3 -27.83 -2.61 -5.47
CA LEU A 3 -26.43 -2.53 -4.99
C LEU A 3 -26.34 -2.52 -3.44
N ILE A 4 -27.30 -1.88 -2.76
CA ILE A 4 -27.36 -1.86 -1.29
C ILE A 4 -27.76 -3.24 -0.76
N ALA A 5 -28.73 -3.90 -1.40
CA ALA A 5 -29.19 -5.23 -1.02
C ALA A 5 -28.15 -6.34 -1.28
N LEU A 6 -27.28 -6.15 -2.28
CA LEU A 6 -26.24 -7.11 -2.67
C LEU A 6 -24.85 -6.76 -2.11
N HIS A 7 -24.75 -5.78 -1.20
CA HIS A 7 -23.47 -5.28 -0.67
C HIS A 7 -22.45 -4.91 -1.77
N GLY A 8 -22.95 -4.39 -2.89
CA GLY A 8 -22.12 -3.90 -3.98
C GLY A 8 -21.23 -2.76 -3.53
N LYS A 9 -19.97 -2.76 -3.96
CA LYS A 9 -19.01 -1.70 -3.63
C LYS A 9 -19.51 -0.36 -4.16
N ASN A 10 -19.29 0.71 -3.38
CA ASN A 10 -19.85 2.04 -3.61
C ASN A 10 -19.53 2.64 -4.99
N TYR A 11 -18.44 2.20 -5.62
CA TYR A 11 -18.02 2.70 -6.93
C TYR A 11 -18.81 2.11 -8.11
N TYR A 12 -19.58 1.04 -7.92
CA TYR A 12 -20.39 0.46 -9.00
C TYR A 12 -21.50 1.39 -9.49
N SER A 13 -21.94 2.35 -8.68
CA SER A 13 -22.94 3.36 -9.08
C SER A 13 -22.36 4.61 -9.74
N ILE A 14 -21.03 4.74 -9.85
CA ILE A 14 -20.39 5.95 -10.38
C ILE A 14 -20.89 6.30 -11.79
N GLY A 15 -21.13 5.30 -12.64
CA GLY A 15 -21.64 5.51 -14.00
C GLY A 15 -23.03 6.17 -14.07
N ALA A 16 -23.83 6.10 -13.01
CA ALA A 16 -25.13 6.74 -12.95
C ALA A 16 -25.07 8.24 -12.56
N TYR A 17 -23.98 8.68 -11.92
CA TYR A 17 -23.87 10.04 -11.37
C TYR A 17 -23.94 11.14 -12.44
N PRO A 18 -23.29 11.04 -13.62
CA PRO A 18 -23.39 12.08 -14.65
C PRO A 18 -24.84 12.35 -15.11
N VAL A 19 -25.64 11.30 -15.28
CA VAL A 19 -27.05 11.41 -15.70
C VAL A 19 -27.88 12.10 -14.60
N LEU A 20 -27.69 11.68 -13.35
CA LEU A 20 -28.38 12.28 -12.20
C LEU A 20 -27.98 13.75 -12.02
N PHE A 21 -26.70 14.09 -12.18
CA PHE A 21 -26.24 15.48 -12.14
C PHE A 21 -26.80 16.32 -13.27
N ALA A 22 -26.88 15.79 -14.50
CA ALA A 22 -27.46 16.52 -15.63
C ALA A 22 -28.94 16.85 -15.39
N LEU A 23 -29.73 15.86 -14.94
CA LEU A 23 -31.15 16.07 -14.63
C LEU A 23 -31.35 17.03 -13.45
N GLY A 24 -30.55 16.88 -12.39
CA GLY A 24 -30.58 17.75 -11.22
C GLY A 24 -30.18 19.19 -11.54
N ALA A 25 -29.13 19.37 -12.35
CA ALA A 25 -28.67 20.69 -12.79
C ALA A 25 -29.72 21.41 -13.63
N PHE A 26 -30.35 20.73 -14.60
CA PHE A 26 -31.44 21.28 -15.40
C PHE A 26 -32.61 21.77 -14.52
N HIS A 27 -33.02 20.94 -13.55
CA HIS A 27 -34.10 21.33 -12.64
C HIS A 27 -33.71 22.52 -11.74
N LEU A 28 -32.50 22.52 -11.19
CA LEU A 28 -31.98 23.63 -10.38
C LEU A 28 -31.86 24.93 -11.20
N GLU A 29 -31.48 24.85 -12.47
CA GLU A 29 -31.43 26.00 -13.36
C GLU A 29 -32.82 26.64 -13.52
N GLN A 30 -33.84 25.83 -13.82
CA GLN A 30 -35.22 26.29 -13.96
C GLN A 30 -35.75 26.89 -12.65
N PHE A 31 -35.52 26.20 -11.53
CA PHE A 31 -35.97 26.63 -10.20
C PHE A 31 -35.34 27.98 -9.76
N THR A 32 -34.08 28.21 -10.12
CA THR A 32 -33.34 29.43 -9.77
C THR A 32 -33.49 30.56 -10.80
N SER A 33 -34.44 30.46 -11.73
CA SER A 33 -34.68 31.49 -12.75
C SER A 33 -35.19 32.82 -12.15
N GLN A 34 -34.86 33.92 -12.84
CA GLN A 34 -35.24 35.31 -12.54
C GLN A 34 -35.18 35.72 -11.05
N LYS A 35 -36.29 35.61 -10.31
CA LYS A 35 -36.46 36.11 -8.93
C LYS A 35 -35.65 35.33 -7.88
N ARG A 36 -35.18 34.12 -8.22
CA ARG A 36 -34.46 33.22 -7.30
C ARG A 36 -32.97 33.07 -7.64
N ARG A 37 -32.42 33.92 -8.51
CA ARG A 37 -31.03 33.81 -8.99
C ARG A 37 -30.00 33.88 -7.85
N TYR A 38 -30.30 34.63 -6.78
CA TYR A 38 -29.42 34.72 -5.61
C TYR A 38 -29.21 33.37 -4.90
N LEU A 39 -30.17 32.44 -4.99
CA LEU A 39 -30.03 31.09 -4.41
C LEU A 39 -28.88 30.29 -5.05
N ARG A 40 -28.46 30.63 -6.27
CA ARG A 40 -27.27 30.00 -6.88
C ARG A 40 -26.02 30.24 -6.05
N TYR A 41 -25.84 31.48 -5.56
CA TYR A 41 -24.73 31.79 -4.65
C TYR A 41 -24.86 31.07 -3.32
N VAL A 42 -26.09 30.92 -2.81
CA VAL A 42 -26.35 30.15 -1.58
C VAL A 42 -25.97 28.67 -1.77
N PHE A 43 -26.35 28.04 -2.88
CA PHE A 43 -25.97 26.65 -3.17
C PHE A 43 -24.46 26.47 -3.32
N VAL A 44 -23.79 27.38 -4.02
CA VAL A 44 -22.33 27.39 -4.11
C VAL A 44 -21.71 27.53 -2.73
N ALA A 45 -22.18 28.47 -1.91
CA ALA A 45 -21.70 28.66 -0.55
C ALA A 45 -21.91 27.40 0.31
N ILE A 46 -23.06 26.73 0.20
CA ILE A 46 -23.33 25.46 0.89
C ILE A 46 -22.33 24.39 0.46
N ILE A 47 -22.06 24.25 -0.84
CA ILE A 47 -21.07 23.28 -1.35
C ILE A 47 -19.69 23.56 -0.75
N PHE A 48 -19.25 24.82 -0.69
CA PHE A 48 -17.97 25.16 -0.07
C PHE A 48 -17.98 24.93 1.45
N LEU A 49 -19.04 25.35 2.15
CA LEU A 49 -19.17 25.19 3.60
C LEU A 49 -19.15 23.71 4.02
N ILE A 50 -19.78 22.84 3.24
CA ILE A 50 -19.81 21.40 3.50
C ILE A 50 -18.53 20.73 2.98
N GLY A 51 -18.06 21.10 1.78
CA GLY A 51 -16.98 20.41 1.08
C GLY A 51 -15.57 20.76 1.57
N VAL A 52 -15.30 22.01 1.94
CA VAL A 52 -13.96 22.43 2.39
C VAL A 52 -13.49 21.64 3.62
N PRO A 53 -14.31 21.38 4.65
CA PRO A 53 -13.92 20.50 5.75
C PRO A 53 -13.55 19.06 5.34
N PHE A 54 -13.99 18.56 4.19
CA PHE A 54 -13.59 17.24 3.69
C PHE A 54 -12.27 17.26 2.93
N VAL A 55 -11.75 18.42 2.54
CA VAL A 55 -10.51 18.50 1.75
C VAL A 55 -9.32 17.83 2.46
N PRO A 56 -9.04 18.08 3.75
CA PRO A 56 -7.93 17.41 4.44
C PRO A 56 -8.13 15.89 4.59
N ALA A 57 -9.37 15.39 4.51
CA ALA A 57 -9.68 13.97 4.55
C ALA A 57 -9.49 13.26 3.21
N LEU A 58 -9.55 14.01 2.10
CA LEU A 58 -9.45 13.47 0.74
C LEU A 58 -8.07 13.70 0.12
N LEU A 59 -7.34 14.71 0.59
CA LEU A 59 -6.04 15.11 0.06
C LEU A 59 -5.02 15.29 1.20
N PRO A 60 -3.75 14.92 0.98
CA PRO A 60 -2.69 15.08 1.98
C PRO A 60 -2.24 16.55 2.08
N THR A 61 -3.07 17.42 2.66
CA THR A 61 -2.83 18.87 2.71
C THR A 61 -1.86 19.31 3.81
N ALA A 62 -1.52 18.42 4.74
CA ALA A 62 -0.70 18.72 5.90
C ALA A 62 0.11 17.49 6.33
N SER A 63 0.99 17.67 7.31
CA SER A 63 1.73 16.55 7.91
C SER A 63 0.79 15.54 8.59
N PRO A 64 1.18 14.25 8.68
CA PRO A 64 0.45 13.21 9.39
C PRO A 64 -0.12 13.64 10.75
N GLU A 65 0.72 14.22 11.60
CA GLU A 65 0.33 14.70 12.94
C GLU A 65 -0.79 15.76 12.89
N LYS A 66 -0.70 16.71 11.95
CA LYS A 66 -1.72 17.76 11.79
C LYS A 66 -3.03 17.16 11.29
N LEU A 67 -2.97 16.18 10.39
CA LEU A 67 -4.14 15.48 9.87
C LEU A 67 -4.80 14.63 10.95
N GLU A 68 -4.04 13.90 11.77
CA GLU A 68 -4.60 13.16 12.90
C GLU A 68 -5.36 14.10 13.85
N ASN A 69 -4.73 15.21 14.26
CA ASN A 69 -5.36 16.17 15.15
C ASN A 69 -6.62 16.79 14.52
N TYR A 70 -6.58 17.06 13.21
CA TYR A 70 -7.73 17.53 12.45
C TYR A 70 -8.88 16.51 12.51
N TYR A 71 -8.62 15.24 12.18
CA TYR A 71 -9.63 14.18 12.18
C TYR A 71 -10.24 13.94 13.56
N ARG A 72 -9.45 14.08 14.64
CA ARG A 72 -9.97 14.06 16.01
C ARG A 72 -10.90 15.24 16.28
N THR A 73 -10.51 16.44 15.85
CA THR A 73 -11.27 17.68 16.08
C THR A 73 -12.61 17.70 15.34
N VAL A 74 -12.62 17.27 14.07
CA VAL A 74 -13.84 17.27 13.24
C VAL A 74 -14.68 16.00 13.37
N GLY A 75 -14.23 15.02 14.18
CA GLY A 75 -14.97 13.79 14.46
C GLY A 75 -14.83 12.69 13.39
N PHE A 76 -13.86 12.80 12.48
CA PHE A 76 -13.61 11.78 11.45
C PHE A 76 -12.88 10.55 11.94
N SER A 77 -12.15 10.63 13.05
CA SER A 77 -11.32 9.53 13.59
C SER A 77 -12.09 8.25 13.97
N LYS A 78 -13.41 8.33 14.10
CA LYS A 78 -14.30 7.18 14.41
C LYS A 78 -15.22 6.81 13.25
N THR A 79 -14.94 7.32 12.04
CA THR A 79 -15.73 7.04 10.84
C THR A 79 -15.06 5.98 9.98
N ASN A 80 -15.74 5.51 8.93
CA ASN A 80 -15.13 4.60 7.96
C ASN A 80 -13.93 5.20 7.20
N LEU A 81 -13.70 6.50 7.31
CA LEU A 81 -12.54 7.16 6.70
C LEU A 81 -11.22 6.62 7.26
N THR A 82 -11.14 6.40 8.56
CA THR A 82 -9.92 5.94 9.26
C THR A 82 -9.99 4.45 9.62
N LYS A 83 -11.03 3.75 9.15
CA LYS A 83 -11.19 2.32 9.38
C LYS A 83 -10.47 1.56 8.28
N TRP A 84 -9.44 0.82 8.65
CA TRP A 84 -8.63 0.04 7.71
C TRP A 84 -9.30 -1.31 7.41
N GLU A 85 -8.69 -2.08 6.51
CA GLU A 85 -9.12 -3.43 6.12
C GLU A 85 -9.08 -4.42 7.30
N ASP A 86 -8.24 -4.16 8.31
CA ASP A 86 -8.19 -4.90 9.58
C ASP A 86 -9.40 -4.66 10.50
N LEU A 87 -10.32 -3.79 10.05
CA LEU A 87 -11.53 -3.36 10.76
C LEU A 87 -11.28 -2.51 12.02
N ASN A 88 -10.07 -2.03 12.24
CA ASN A 88 -9.72 -1.13 13.33
C ASN A 88 -9.66 0.33 12.86
N HIS A 89 -9.81 1.26 13.81
CA HIS A 89 -9.62 2.68 13.55
C HIS A 89 -8.17 3.07 13.80
N HIS A 90 -7.59 3.78 12.84
CA HIS A 90 -6.20 4.23 12.87
C HIS A 90 -6.10 5.76 12.87
N PRO A 91 -4.91 6.33 13.13
CA PRO A 91 -4.70 7.78 13.14
C PRO A 91 -5.04 8.47 11.80
N LEU A 92 -4.82 7.78 10.68
CA LEU A 92 -5.01 8.30 9.32
C LEU A 92 -5.81 7.32 8.45
N PRO A 93 -6.40 7.80 7.33
CA PRO A 93 -6.86 6.96 6.24
C PRO A 93 -5.77 6.01 5.74
N GLN A 94 -6.17 4.78 5.38
CA GLN A 94 -5.24 3.73 4.98
C GLN A 94 -4.43 4.11 3.74
N ASP A 95 -5.09 4.71 2.75
CA ASP A 95 -4.49 5.17 1.49
C ASP A 95 -3.38 6.21 1.71
N PHE A 96 -3.44 6.99 2.80
CA PHE A 96 -2.34 7.88 3.16
C PHE A 96 -1.23 7.11 3.85
N SER A 97 -1.58 6.22 4.78
CA SER A 97 -0.62 5.41 5.54
C SER A 97 0.18 4.43 4.68
N ASP A 98 -0.43 3.90 3.61
CA ASP A 98 0.18 2.97 2.66
C ASP A 98 1.42 3.56 1.94
N MET A 99 1.65 4.88 1.97
CA MET A 99 2.79 5.52 1.29
C MET A 99 3.83 6.11 2.25
N LEU A 100 3.51 6.22 3.55
CA LEU A 100 4.38 6.92 4.51
C LEU A 100 5.63 6.12 4.90
N GLY A 101 5.62 4.80 4.70
CA GLY A 101 6.78 3.92 4.96
C GLY A 101 7.75 3.77 3.79
N TRP A 102 7.41 4.21 2.58
CA TRP A 102 8.11 3.80 1.35
C TRP A 102 9.60 4.13 1.30
N GLU A 103 9.95 5.38 1.61
CA GLU A 103 11.35 5.79 1.61
C GLU A 103 12.14 5.10 2.73
N GLU A 104 11.52 4.90 3.90
CA GLU A 104 12.11 4.19 5.03
C GLU A 104 12.41 2.73 4.67
N MET A 105 11.45 2.04 4.05
CA MET A 105 11.60 0.67 3.55
C MET A 105 12.80 0.56 2.61
N ALA A 106 12.86 1.41 1.57
CA ALA A 106 13.95 1.38 0.61
C ALA A 106 15.30 1.69 1.26
N LYS A 107 15.36 2.69 2.14
CA LYS A 107 16.59 3.04 2.85
C LYS A 107 17.07 1.88 3.73
N LYS A 108 16.20 1.29 4.55
CA LYS A 108 16.58 0.21 5.48
C LYS A 108 16.95 -1.08 4.74
N MET A 109 16.26 -1.39 3.64
CA MET A 109 16.66 -2.48 2.76
C MET A 109 18.03 -2.23 2.13
N SER A 110 18.32 -1.00 1.72
CA SER A 110 19.65 -0.60 1.27
C SER A 110 20.70 -0.72 2.35
N ASP A 111 20.41 -0.31 3.59
CA ASP A 111 21.34 -0.43 4.71
C ASP A 111 21.66 -1.92 5.00
N ALA A 112 20.69 -2.82 4.84
CA ALA A 112 20.92 -4.27 4.94
C ALA A 112 21.72 -4.82 3.75
N TYR A 113 21.39 -4.41 2.52
CA TYR A 113 22.09 -4.81 1.30
C TYR A 113 23.55 -4.34 1.27
N GLU A 114 23.83 -3.14 1.78
CA GLU A 114 25.18 -2.57 1.82
C GLU A 114 26.13 -3.26 2.80
N LYS A 115 25.60 -4.02 3.78
CA LYS A 115 26.41 -4.86 4.67
C LYS A 115 26.99 -6.11 3.98
N LEU A 116 26.49 -6.45 2.80
CA LEU A 116 26.96 -7.58 2.02
C LEU A 116 28.26 -7.25 1.28
N ASP A 117 29.15 -8.23 1.14
CA ASP A 117 30.32 -8.06 0.30
C ASP A 117 29.99 -8.09 -1.20
N SER A 118 30.96 -7.77 -2.05
CA SER A 118 30.75 -7.66 -3.50
C SER A 118 30.33 -8.97 -4.19
N VAL A 119 30.67 -10.13 -3.62
CA VAL A 119 30.28 -11.45 -4.14
C VAL A 119 28.88 -11.76 -3.68
N GLU A 120 28.59 -11.57 -2.39
CA GLU A 120 27.27 -11.75 -1.80
C GLU A 120 26.23 -10.88 -2.51
N LYS A 121 26.51 -9.59 -2.73
CA LYS A 121 25.62 -8.66 -3.45
C LYS A 121 25.18 -9.17 -4.82
N LYS A 122 26.10 -9.73 -5.61
CA LYS A 122 25.80 -10.29 -6.94
C LYS A 122 24.91 -11.53 -6.90
N GLN A 123 24.83 -12.17 -5.74
CA GLN A 123 24.08 -13.41 -5.50
C GLN A 123 22.84 -13.18 -4.62
N THR A 124 22.53 -11.92 -4.31
CA THR A 124 21.40 -11.52 -3.48
C THR A 124 20.22 -11.09 -4.33
N VAL A 125 19.06 -11.64 -4.00
CA VAL A 125 17.76 -11.16 -4.48
C VAL A 125 17.15 -10.29 -3.39
N LEU A 126 16.65 -9.11 -3.76
CA LEU A 126 15.80 -8.30 -2.90
C LEU A 126 14.36 -8.80 -3.07
N PHE A 127 13.76 -9.27 -1.99
CA PHE A 127 12.42 -9.86 -2.02
C PHE A 127 11.51 -9.18 -1.00
N CYS A 128 10.25 -9.03 -1.34
CA CYS A 128 9.23 -8.44 -0.49
C CYS A 128 7.97 -9.31 -0.49
N ASP A 129 7.29 -9.40 0.65
CA ASP A 129 6.09 -10.23 0.80
C ASP A 129 4.93 -9.77 -0.06
N ASN A 130 4.81 -8.45 -0.26
CA ASN A 130 3.73 -7.89 -1.07
C ASN A 130 4.21 -6.91 -2.16
N TYR A 131 3.34 -6.70 -3.15
CA TYR A 131 3.64 -5.82 -4.28
C TYR A 131 3.80 -4.35 -3.87
N GLY A 132 3.18 -3.93 -2.76
CA GLY A 132 3.27 -2.56 -2.24
C GLY A 132 4.67 -2.26 -1.75
N GLN A 133 5.23 -3.16 -0.92
CA GLN A 133 6.61 -3.12 -0.46
C GLN A 133 7.60 -3.16 -1.64
N ALA A 134 7.46 -4.12 -2.56
CA ALA A 134 8.36 -4.21 -3.72
C ALA A 134 8.28 -2.95 -4.62
N GLY A 135 7.07 -2.42 -4.83
CA GLY A 135 6.84 -1.16 -5.55
C GLY A 135 7.50 0.03 -4.86
N ALA A 136 7.37 0.14 -3.54
CA ALA A 136 7.98 1.17 -2.72
C ALA A 136 9.51 1.15 -2.81
N VAL A 137 10.10 -0.03 -2.63
CA VAL A 137 11.55 -0.24 -2.72
C VAL A 137 12.03 0.13 -4.12
N ASN A 138 11.36 -0.32 -5.18
CA ASN A 138 11.75 0.00 -6.55
C ASN A 138 11.59 1.48 -6.92
N PHE A 139 10.56 2.15 -6.38
CA PHE A 139 10.35 3.59 -6.59
C PHE A 139 11.54 4.41 -6.04
N TYR A 140 12.02 4.08 -4.85
CA TYR A 140 13.18 4.73 -4.23
C TYR A 140 14.52 4.06 -4.54
N GLY A 141 14.53 2.92 -5.22
CA GLY A 141 15.73 2.08 -5.40
C GLY A 141 16.88 2.82 -6.09
N LYS A 142 16.57 3.67 -7.09
CA LYS A 142 17.58 4.52 -7.75
C LYS A 142 18.27 5.49 -6.80
N LYS A 143 17.55 6.04 -5.82
CA LYS A 143 18.08 6.98 -4.82
C LYS A 143 19.09 6.29 -3.89
N TYR A 144 18.87 5.01 -3.60
CA TYR A 144 19.69 4.21 -2.69
C TYR A 144 20.57 3.17 -3.40
N HIS A 145 20.70 3.24 -4.73
CA HIS A 145 21.52 2.33 -5.54
C HIS A 145 21.19 0.84 -5.36
N LEU A 146 19.91 0.53 -5.08
CA LEU A 146 19.44 -0.84 -4.96
C LEU A 146 19.26 -1.48 -6.34
N PRO A 147 19.55 -2.79 -6.48
CA PRO A 147 19.01 -3.58 -7.59
C PRO A 147 17.48 -3.67 -7.48
N GLU A 148 16.85 -4.21 -8.51
CA GLU A 148 15.40 -4.42 -8.52
C GLU A 148 14.96 -5.39 -7.42
N ALA A 149 13.91 -4.99 -6.70
CA ALA A 149 13.21 -5.77 -5.71
C ALA A 149 12.01 -6.47 -6.33
N TYR A 150 11.74 -7.66 -5.82
CA TYR A 150 10.77 -8.59 -6.37
C TYR A 150 9.77 -9.04 -5.32
N SER A 151 8.62 -9.54 -5.78
CA SER A 151 7.60 -10.17 -4.93
C SER A 151 6.90 -11.24 -5.76
N ASP A 152 6.31 -12.24 -5.11
CA ASP A 152 5.42 -13.20 -5.75
C ASP A 152 3.93 -12.83 -5.59
N ASN A 153 3.65 -11.64 -5.05
CA ASN A 153 2.31 -11.14 -4.83
C ASN A 153 1.77 -10.35 -6.06
N ALA A 154 0.51 -10.60 -6.40
CA ALA A 154 -0.20 -9.94 -7.50
C ALA A 154 0.58 -9.98 -8.83
N SER A 155 0.69 -8.84 -9.54
CA SER A 155 1.31 -8.79 -10.87
C SER A 155 2.84 -8.92 -10.84
N PHE A 156 3.49 -8.72 -9.69
CA PHE A 156 4.95 -8.89 -9.58
C PHE A 156 5.39 -10.32 -9.85
N LEU A 157 4.53 -11.30 -9.62
CA LEU A 157 4.75 -12.71 -9.96
C LEU A 157 5.20 -12.91 -11.42
N TYR A 158 4.68 -12.11 -12.36
CA TYR A 158 5.05 -12.18 -13.78
C TYR A 158 6.41 -11.55 -14.10
N TRP A 159 6.89 -10.67 -13.23
CA TRP A 159 8.17 -9.98 -13.38
C TRP A 159 9.30 -10.65 -12.59
N LEU A 160 8.99 -11.71 -11.84
CA LEU A 160 10.02 -12.54 -11.22
C LEU A 160 10.99 -13.04 -12.29
N PRO A 161 12.30 -12.80 -12.11
CA PRO A 161 13.30 -13.22 -13.07
C PRO A 161 13.34 -14.75 -13.08
N ASP A 162 13.58 -15.32 -14.26
CA ASP A 162 13.75 -16.76 -14.42
C ASP A 162 15.12 -17.17 -13.87
N THR A 163 15.25 -17.07 -12.55
CA THR A 163 16.47 -17.37 -11.83
C THR A 163 16.48 -18.86 -11.49
N SER A 164 17.49 -19.56 -11.98
CA SER A 164 17.65 -20.98 -11.70
C SER A 164 17.90 -21.25 -10.21
N ARG A 165 18.46 -20.25 -9.49
CA ARG A 165 18.89 -20.40 -8.09
C ARG A 165 18.94 -19.06 -7.34
N VAL A 166 18.29 -19.02 -6.18
CA VAL A 166 18.45 -17.99 -5.15
C VAL A 166 19.55 -18.47 -4.19
N VAL A 167 20.53 -17.60 -3.91
CA VAL A 167 21.64 -17.92 -2.98
C VAL A 167 21.49 -17.11 -1.70
N ASN A 168 21.26 -15.80 -1.81
CA ASN A 168 21.01 -14.91 -0.69
C ASN A 168 19.71 -14.14 -0.92
N LEU A 169 19.05 -13.76 0.17
CA LEU A 169 17.88 -12.88 0.18
C LEU A 169 18.11 -11.72 1.15
N VAL A 170 17.70 -10.53 0.73
CA VAL A 170 17.28 -9.50 1.68
C VAL A 170 15.77 -9.43 1.54
N LEU A 171 15.09 -9.84 2.60
CA LEU A 171 13.65 -9.96 2.69
C LEU A 171 13.08 -8.76 3.44
N LEU A 172 12.02 -8.15 2.90
CA LEU A 172 11.13 -7.23 3.60
C LEU A 172 9.78 -7.93 3.77
N THR A 173 9.37 -8.14 5.02
CA THR A 173 8.23 -9.01 5.35
C THR A 173 7.28 -8.34 6.34
N ASP A 174 5.97 -8.56 6.18
CA ASP A 174 4.95 -8.14 7.15
C ASP A 174 4.65 -9.23 8.20
N ASP A 175 5.32 -10.39 8.13
CA ASP A 175 5.24 -11.47 9.12
C ASP A 175 6.22 -11.25 10.28
N GLU A 176 5.69 -10.83 11.43
CA GLU A 176 6.46 -10.66 12.66
C GLU A 176 7.14 -11.95 13.15
N HIS A 177 6.66 -13.12 12.70
CA HIS A 177 7.16 -14.45 13.07
C HIS A 177 7.94 -15.12 11.93
N GLU A 178 8.37 -14.37 10.92
CA GLU A 178 9.05 -14.92 9.73
C GLU A 178 10.22 -15.85 10.09
N MET A 179 10.97 -15.49 11.14
CA MET A 179 12.13 -16.25 11.64
C MET A 179 11.78 -17.64 12.23
N GLU A 180 10.50 -17.90 12.50
CA GLU A 180 10.01 -19.18 13.03
C GLU A 180 9.68 -20.18 11.92
N HIS A 181 9.59 -19.74 10.66
CA HIS A 181 9.23 -20.61 9.55
C HIS A 181 10.29 -21.69 9.28
N PRO A 182 9.88 -22.91 8.89
CA PRO A 182 10.81 -24.02 8.67
C PRO A 182 11.92 -23.73 7.65
N PHE A 183 11.61 -22.96 6.61
CA PHE A 183 12.52 -22.67 5.50
C PHE A 183 13.72 -21.82 5.95
N ILE A 184 13.65 -21.13 7.09
CA ILE A 184 14.77 -20.35 7.65
C ILE A 184 15.99 -21.27 7.90
N LYS A 185 15.76 -22.54 8.25
CA LYS A 185 16.81 -23.56 8.45
C LYS A 185 17.50 -23.98 7.16
N ASP A 186 16.92 -23.66 6.01
CA ASP A 186 17.51 -23.95 4.71
C ASP A 186 18.54 -22.91 4.26
N PHE A 187 18.77 -21.87 5.08
CA PHE A 187 19.84 -20.90 4.94
C PHE A 187 20.95 -21.17 5.95
N SER A 188 22.20 -20.92 5.56
CA SER A 188 23.35 -20.98 6.47
C SER A 188 23.37 -19.88 7.53
N SER A 189 22.70 -18.75 7.27
CA SER A 189 22.58 -17.63 8.19
C SER A 189 21.30 -16.87 7.93
N ALA A 190 20.65 -16.42 9.02
CA ALA A 190 19.43 -15.61 8.99
C ALA A 190 19.51 -14.56 10.10
N ILE A 191 19.43 -13.28 9.74
CA ILE A 191 19.61 -12.15 10.66
C ILE A 191 18.55 -11.09 10.39
N VAL A 192 17.77 -10.74 11.41
CA VAL A 192 16.92 -9.54 11.38
C VAL A 192 17.82 -8.31 11.50
N ASN A 193 17.80 -7.43 10.51
CA ASN A 193 18.61 -6.23 10.47
C ASN A 193 17.92 -5.02 11.10
N ASP A 194 16.63 -4.86 10.85
CA ASP A 194 15.82 -3.70 11.26
C ASP A 194 14.33 -4.02 11.10
N SER A 195 13.47 -3.06 11.45
CA SER A 195 12.02 -3.05 11.20
C SER A 195 11.55 -1.66 10.78
N ILE A 196 10.41 -1.51 10.14
CA ILE A 196 9.84 -0.19 9.79
C ILE A 196 9.27 0.48 11.04
N THR A 197 9.61 1.75 11.25
CA THR A 197 9.37 2.46 12.51
C THR A 197 8.46 3.68 12.40
N ASN A 198 8.15 4.16 11.19
CA ASN A 198 7.25 5.30 11.03
C ASN A 198 5.89 5.02 11.70
N PRO A 199 5.47 5.83 12.70
CA PRO A 199 4.27 5.57 13.47
C PRO A 199 2.96 5.69 12.66
N TYR A 200 3.02 6.34 11.50
CA TYR A 200 1.89 6.54 10.61
C TYR A 200 1.91 5.64 9.36
N ALA A 201 2.97 4.86 9.15
CA ALA A 201 3.02 3.90 8.06
C ALA A 201 2.13 2.69 8.39
N ARG A 202 1.51 2.11 7.37
CA ARG A 202 0.79 0.85 7.53
C ARG A 202 1.76 -0.29 7.84
N GLU A 203 2.91 -0.26 7.18
CA GLU A 203 4.00 -1.25 7.23
C GLU A 203 4.80 -1.17 8.54
N ARG A 204 4.32 -0.44 9.55
CA ARG A 204 5.03 -0.30 10.82
C ARG A 204 5.14 -1.67 11.49
N GLY A 205 6.37 -2.10 11.74
CA GLY A 205 6.67 -3.42 12.29
C GLY A 205 7.27 -4.37 11.27
N ASP A 206 7.06 -4.14 9.97
CA ASP A 206 7.61 -4.97 8.90
C ASP A 206 9.12 -5.14 9.05
N LEU A 207 9.61 -6.37 8.95
CA LEU A 207 11.00 -6.72 9.24
C LEU A 207 11.86 -6.66 7.98
N ILE A 208 13.13 -6.27 8.15
CA ILE A 208 14.17 -6.42 7.14
C ILE A 208 15.11 -7.55 7.57
N ILE A 209 15.13 -8.65 6.83
CA ILE A 209 15.87 -9.86 7.19
C ILE A 209 16.91 -10.16 6.10
N THR A 210 18.15 -10.47 6.48
CA THR A 210 19.15 -11.01 5.55
C THR A 210 19.30 -12.50 5.76
N LEU A 211 19.04 -13.27 4.71
CA LEU A 211 19.18 -14.72 4.65
C LEU A 211 20.33 -15.06 3.68
N LYS A 212 21.32 -15.85 4.12
CA LYS A 212 22.51 -16.18 3.32
C LYS A 212 22.69 -17.68 3.15
N GLY A 213 23.13 -18.07 1.96
CA GLY A 213 23.53 -19.45 1.67
C GLY A 213 22.36 -20.44 1.63
N ALA A 214 21.36 -20.16 0.80
CA ALA A 214 20.24 -21.05 0.55
C ALA A 214 20.70 -22.42 -0.01
N ASN A 215 20.21 -23.49 0.60
CA ASN A 215 20.45 -24.85 0.15
C ASN A 215 19.55 -25.24 -1.05
N ASP A 216 19.68 -26.49 -1.51
CA ASP A 216 18.88 -27.01 -2.63
C ASP A 216 17.40 -27.20 -2.27
N ALA A 217 17.09 -27.50 -1.01
CA ALA A 217 15.72 -27.69 -0.53
C ALA A 217 14.91 -26.38 -0.61
N PHE A 218 15.48 -25.26 -0.14
CA PHE A 218 14.87 -23.94 -0.32
C PHE A 218 14.62 -23.63 -1.79
N ASN A 219 15.65 -23.84 -2.63
CA ASN A 219 15.57 -23.55 -4.05
C ASN A 219 14.51 -24.40 -4.77
N GLN A 220 14.35 -25.65 -4.37
CA GLN A 220 13.28 -26.51 -4.87
C GLN A 220 11.90 -26.00 -4.42
N MET A 221 11.74 -25.75 -3.12
CA MET A 221 10.49 -25.23 -2.55
C MET A 221 10.07 -23.91 -3.21
N PHE A 222 11.00 -22.97 -3.36
CA PHE A 222 10.75 -21.66 -3.97
C PHE A 222 10.30 -21.81 -5.43
N ARG A 223 11.00 -22.61 -6.24
CA ARG A 223 10.61 -22.86 -7.64
C ARG A 223 9.23 -23.50 -7.74
N GLU A 224 8.95 -24.51 -6.91
CA GLU A 224 7.65 -25.17 -6.90
C GLU A 224 6.53 -24.20 -6.50
N LYS A 225 6.78 -23.33 -5.51
CA LYS A 225 5.84 -22.28 -5.11
C LYS A 225 5.54 -21.34 -6.27
N ILE A 226 6.58 -20.74 -6.88
CA ILE A 226 6.40 -19.80 -8.00
C ILE A 226 5.69 -20.46 -9.19
N ALA A 227 6.01 -21.72 -9.50
CA ALA A 227 5.34 -22.46 -10.56
C ALA A 227 3.85 -22.71 -10.25
N ARG A 228 3.52 -23.10 -9.01
CA ARG A 228 2.13 -23.26 -8.56
C ARG A 228 1.36 -21.95 -8.64
N ASP A 229 1.95 -20.86 -8.16
CA ASP A 229 1.30 -19.54 -8.13
C ASP A 229 1.05 -19.04 -9.55
N LYS A 230 2.03 -19.19 -10.47
CA LYS A 230 1.85 -18.83 -11.89
C LYS A 230 0.75 -19.66 -12.56
N ALA A 231 0.62 -20.94 -12.21
CA ALA A 231 -0.39 -21.83 -12.79
C ALA A 231 -1.84 -21.43 -12.42
N GLN A 232 -2.06 -20.73 -11.30
CA GLN A 232 -3.39 -20.28 -10.90
C GLN A 232 -3.98 -19.21 -11.83
N PHE A 233 -3.13 -18.49 -12.59
CA PHE A 233 -3.55 -17.39 -13.45
C PHE A 233 -3.58 -17.72 -14.95
N LEU A 234 -3.34 -18.99 -15.32
CA LEU A 234 -3.35 -19.45 -16.71
C LEU A 234 -4.72 -19.97 -17.18
N TYR A 235 -5.80 -19.65 -16.46
CA TYR A 235 -7.18 -20.08 -16.75
C TYR A 235 -8.13 -18.89 -16.91
#